data_AF-A0A1R2BWI3-F1
#
_entry.id   AF-A0A1R2BWI3-F1
#
_cell.length_a   1.000
_cell.length_b   1.000
_cell.length_c   1.000
_cell.angle_alpha   90.00
_cell.angle_beta   90.00
_cell.angle_gamma   90.00
#
_symmetry.space_group_name_H-M   'P 1'
#
loop_
_entity.id
_entity.type
_entity.pdbx_description
1 polymer ?
#
loop_
_entity_poly.entity_id
_entity_poly.type
_entity_poly.pdbx_seq_one_letter_code
_entity_poly.pdbx_strand_id
1 'polypeptide(L)'
;MTKFLKNVDRVRSLVRGMESDVKELGLTTEKSFSKTRNRLKKKLEELSEEITNLYGFLEDSTISPLELEKRKSTIEDFESAQRLIENKLSAAEANPNYIQSSKELLCHNEKSLDDLLKSTSTIKMQASGMTNELKSHNTILEEIEAEVGENLGLFDNGLKRLSVMTNYTSDSCLMVTICVLFFVLVMVMLG
;
A
#
# COMPACT_ATOMS: atom_id res chain seq x y z
N MET A 1 4.02 6.31 -1.67
CA MET A 1 4.70 5.39 -0.74
C MET A 1 5.42 6.09 0.42
N THR A 2 6.19 7.16 0.19
CA THR A 2 7.00 7.84 1.25
C THR A 2 6.18 8.47 2.39
N LYS A 3 4.94 8.92 2.14
CA LYS A 3 4.08 9.52 3.16
C LYS A 3 3.55 8.48 4.18
N PHE A 4 3.14 7.30 3.73
CA PHE A 4 2.68 6.21 4.60
C PHE A 4 3.80 5.75 5.53
N LEU A 5 4.99 5.48 4.99
CA LEU A 5 6.15 5.05 5.79
C LEU A 5 6.57 6.12 6.83
N LYS A 6 6.50 7.40 6.47
CA LYS A 6 6.79 8.50 7.40
C LYS A 6 5.80 8.55 8.56
N ASN A 7 4.52 8.30 8.30
CA ASN A 7 3.50 8.27 9.35
C ASN A 7 3.62 7.01 10.21
N VAL A 8 3.96 5.85 9.61
CA VAL A 8 4.31 4.63 10.35
C VAL A 8 5.48 4.87 11.31
N ASP A 9 6.53 5.57 10.87
CA ASP A 9 7.67 5.90 11.74
C ASP A 9 7.28 6.86 12.87
N ARG A 10 6.36 7.79 12.59
CA ARG A 10 5.83 8.73 13.58
C ARG A 10 5.00 8.01 14.65
N VAL A 11 4.09 7.12 14.23
CA VAL A 11 3.34 6.23 15.12
C VAL A 11 4.28 5.40 15.99
N ARG A 12 5.33 4.81 15.39
CA ARG A 12 6.32 4.02 16.12
C ARG A 12 7.05 4.85 17.18
N SER A 13 7.43 6.08 16.85
CA SER A 13 8.06 6.99 17.82
C SER A 13 7.13 7.35 18.97
N LEU A 14 5.83 7.53 18.68
CA LEU A 14 4.81 7.80 19.70
C LEU A 14 4.66 6.60 20.63
N VAL A 15 4.47 5.39 20.09
CA VAL A 15 4.33 4.15 20.88
C VAL A 15 5.53 3.96 21.81
N ARG A 16 6.77 4.07 21.32
CA ARG A 16 7.98 3.98 22.17
C ARG A 16 8.02 5.06 23.25
N GLY A 17 7.63 6.28 22.89
CA GLY A 17 7.55 7.39 23.83
C GLY A 17 6.49 7.17 24.91
N MET A 18 5.41 6.44 24.60
CA MET A 18 4.37 6.09 25.56
C MET A 18 4.76 4.91 26.44
N GLU A 19 5.50 3.92 25.92
CA GLU A 19 6.08 2.85 26.73
C GLU A 19 6.99 3.39 27.83
N SER A 20 7.87 4.33 27.48
CA SER A 20 8.74 4.98 28.46
C SER A 20 7.93 5.71 29.54
N ASP A 21 6.89 6.43 29.15
CA ASP A 21 6.02 7.16 30.07
C ASP A 21 5.19 6.19 30.95
N VAL A 22 4.74 5.04 30.43
CA VAL A 22 4.08 3.98 31.21
C VAL A 22 5.04 3.37 32.24
N LYS A 23 6.31 3.14 31.87
CA LYS A 23 7.34 2.67 32.81
C LYS A 23 7.60 3.71 33.90
N GLU A 24 7.68 4.99 33.53
CA GLU A 24 7.84 6.09 34.48
C GLU A 24 6.63 6.20 35.43
N LEU A 25 5.41 6.05 34.91
CA LEU A 25 4.17 6.06 35.69
C LEU A 25 4.22 5.07 36.86
N GLY A 26 4.90 3.94 36.67
CA GLY A 26 5.07 2.90 37.69
C GLY A 26 6.10 3.16 38.78
N LEU A 27 6.94 4.17 38.61
CA LEU A 27 8.02 4.52 39.53
C LEU A 27 7.79 5.89 40.20
N THR A 28 6.73 6.60 39.80
CA THR A 28 6.48 7.99 40.20
C THR A 28 5.68 8.14 41.49
N THR A 29 5.98 9.22 42.23
CA THR A 29 5.19 9.69 43.38
C THR A 29 3.89 10.36 42.92
N GLU A 30 2.93 10.53 43.83
CA GLU A 30 1.55 10.99 43.54
C GLU A 30 1.47 12.30 42.71
N LYS A 31 2.41 13.23 42.91
CA LYS A 31 2.48 14.49 42.14
C LYS A 31 3.05 14.32 40.73
N SER A 32 4.02 13.42 40.52
CA SER A 32 4.56 13.15 39.17
C SER A 32 3.65 12.22 38.38
N PHE A 33 2.84 11.39 39.04
CA PHE A 33 1.83 10.54 38.41
C PHE A 33 0.83 11.35 37.56
N SER A 34 0.25 12.41 38.12
CA SER A 34 -0.70 13.28 37.40
C SER A 34 -0.10 13.91 36.13
N LYS A 35 1.16 14.33 36.20
CA LYS A 35 1.88 14.93 35.06
C LYS A 35 2.15 13.90 33.97
N THR A 36 2.66 12.72 34.33
CA THR A 36 2.94 11.64 33.38
C THR A 36 1.65 11.08 32.77
N ARG A 37 0.57 10.98 33.55
CA ARG A 37 -0.78 10.63 33.08
C ARG A 37 -1.27 11.57 31.99
N ASN A 38 -1.21 12.88 32.22
CA ASN A 38 -1.70 13.86 31.24
C ASN A 38 -0.86 13.86 29.96
N ARG A 39 0.47 13.60 30.07
CA ARG A 39 1.33 13.39 28.88
C ARG A 39 0.94 12.13 28.12
N LEU A 40 0.65 11.04 28.82
CA LEU A 40 0.23 9.78 28.21
C LEU A 40 -1.11 9.93 27.48
N LYS A 41 -2.11 10.59 28.10
CA LYS A 41 -3.40 10.88 27.45
C LYS A 41 -3.21 11.67 26.16
N LYS A 42 -2.42 12.74 26.21
CA LYS A 42 -2.14 13.55 25.03
C LYS A 42 -1.47 12.75 23.91
N LYS A 43 -0.46 11.94 24.24
CA LYS A 43 0.21 11.06 23.25
C LYS A 43 -0.74 10.00 22.68
N LEU A 44 -1.72 9.55 23.47
CA LEU A 44 -2.73 8.58 23.05
C LEU A 44 -3.72 9.20 22.06
N GLU A 45 -4.16 10.43 22.31
CA GLU A 45 -4.95 11.21 21.36
C GLU A 45 -4.18 11.42 20.05
N GLU A 46 -2.90 11.81 20.14
CA GLU A 46 -2.01 11.96 18.98
C GLU A 46 -1.83 10.62 18.21
N LEU A 47 -1.73 9.49 18.93
CA LEU A 47 -1.63 8.15 18.35
C LEU A 47 -2.92 7.78 17.60
N SER A 48 -4.08 8.04 18.19
CA SER A 48 -5.38 7.76 17.58
C SER A 48 -5.61 8.58 16.31
N GLU A 49 -5.20 9.85 16.30
CA GLU A 49 -5.27 10.70 15.12
C GLU A 49 -4.35 10.18 14.00
N GLU A 50 -3.13 9.77 14.36
CA GLU A 50 -2.15 9.27 13.38
C GLU A 50 -2.56 7.89 12.81
N ILE A 51 -3.18 7.01 13.61
CA ILE A 51 -3.80 5.76 13.13
C ILE A 51 -4.95 6.06 12.16
N THR A 52 -5.80 7.03 12.48
CA THR A 52 -6.87 7.47 11.56
C THR A 52 -6.30 7.98 10.24
N ASN A 53 -5.20 8.74 10.30
CA ASN A 53 -4.48 9.18 9.10
C ASN A 53 -3.92 7.99 8.30
N LEU A 54 -3.46 6.92 8.97
CA LEU A 54 -3.02 5.69 8.30
C LEU A 54 -4.14 5.00 7.53
N TYR A 55 -5.37 4.96 8.07
CA TYR A 55 -6.55 4.47 7.35
C TYR A 55 -6.84 5.29 6.09
N GLY A 56 -6.64 6.61 6.12
CA GLY A 56 -6.77 7.46 4.93
C GLY A 56 -5.82 7.09 3.78
N PHE A 57 -4.68 6.47 4.07
CA PHE A 57 -3.77 5.95 3.03
C PHE A 57 -4.14 4.56 2.51
N LEU A 58 -5.19 3.93 3.04
CA LEU A 58 -5.73 2.67 2.51
C LEU A 58 -6.78 2.90 1.41
N GLU A 59 -7.35 4.10 1.32
CA GLU A 59 -8.36 4.46 0.29
C GLU A 59 -7.74 4.76 -1.08
N ASP A 60 -6.40 4.76 -1.18
CA ASP A 60 -5.70 4.97 -2.43
C ASP A 60 -5.86 3.75 -3.35
N SER A 61 -6.66 3.92 -4.40
CA SER A 61 -7.03 2.92 -5.41
C SER A 61 -5.85 2.42 -6.26
N THR A 62 -4.67 3.02 -6.13
CA THR A 62 -3.45 2.62 -6.84
C THR A 62 -2.65 1.53 -6.12
N ILE A 63 -3.09 1.10 -4.92
CA ILE A 63 -2.40 0.13 -4.09
C ILE A 63 -2.72 -1.30 -4.53
N SER A 64 -1.69 -2.14 -4.67
CA SER A 64 -1.85 -3.58 -4.92
C SER A 64 -2.59 -4.27 -3.76
N PRO A 65 -3.46 -5.28 -4.01
CA PRO A 65 -4.17 -6.02 -2.95
C PRO A 65 -3.26 -6.58 -1.85
N LEU A 66 -2.08 -7.08 -2.22
CA LEU A 66 -1.09 -7.62 -1.28
C LEU A 66 -0.51 -6.53 -0.36
N GLU A 67 -0.29 -5.34 -0.92
CA GLU A 67 0.20 -4.18 -0.16
C GLU A 67 -0.89 -3.63 0.77
N LEU A 68 -2.14 -3.61 0.30
CA LEU A 68 -3.28 -3.19 1.09
C LEU A 68 -3.46 -4.06 2.33
N GLU A 69 -3.37 -5.38 2.18
CA GLU A 69 -3.50 -6.33 3.29
C GLU A 69 -2.37 -6.19 4.31
N LYS A 70 -1.12 -6.00 3.86
CA LYS A 70 0.02 -5.71 4.75
C LYS A 70 -0.13 -4.40 5.51
N ARG A 71 -0.62 -3.33 4.86
CA ARG A 71 -0.86 -2.05 5.52
C ARG A 71 -1.99 -2.15 6.55
N LYS A 72 -3.06 -2.90 6.24
CA LYS A 72 -4.13 -3.19 7.20
C LYS A 72 -3.60 -3.92 8.43
N SER A 73 -2.84 -4.99 8.24
CA SER A 73 -2.21 -5.72 9.35
C SER A 73 -1.31 -4.82 10.21
N THR A 74 -0.53 -3.93 9.59
CA THR A 74 0.30 -2.96 10.33
C THR A 74 -0.54 -2.00 11.17
N ILE A 75 -1.69 -1.57 10.66
CA ILE A 75 -2.60 -0.68 11.39
C ILE A 75 -3.27 -1.42 12.56
N GLU A 76 -3.70 -2.67 12.35
CA GLU A 76 -4.26 -3.53 13.41
C GLU A 76 -3.26 -3.78 14.56
N ASP A 77 -1.97 -3.92 14.26
CA ASP A 77 -0.91 -4.01 15.27
C ASP A 77 -0.83 -2.72 16.11
N PHE A 78 -0.94 -1.54 15.47
CA PHE A 78 -0.94 -0.26 16.18
C PHE A 78 -2.19 -0.04 17.03
N GLU A 79 -3.37 -0.44 16.55
CA GLU A 79 -4.60 -0.42 17.36
C GLU A 79 -4.49 -1.33 18.58
N SER A 80 -3.88 -2.51 18.41
CA SER A 80 -3.63 -3.45 19.50
C SER A 80 -2.72 -2.83 20.57
N ALA A 81 -1.66 -2.13 20.14
CA ALA A 81 -0.78 -1.39 21.03
C ALA A 81 -1.50 -0.22 21.74
N GLN A 82 -2.35 0.53 21.02
CA GLN A 82 -3.17 1.59 21.61
C GLN A 82 -4.07 1.04 22.72
N ARG A 83 -4.83 -0.04 22.46
CA ARG A 83 -5.71 -0.68 23.45
C ARG A 83 -4.95 -1.17 24.67
N LEU A 84 -3.75 -1.73 24.47
CA LEU A 84 -2.90 -2.17 25.59
C LEU A 84 -2.51 -0.99 26.48
N ILE A 85 -2.15 0.16 25.89
CA ILE A 85 -1.77 1.36 26.65
C ILE A 85 -2.99 1.99 27.34
N GLU A 86 -4.16 2.05 26.68
CA GLU A 86 -5.42 2.49 27.29
C GLU A 86 -5.81 1.66 28.51
N ASN A 87 -5.71 0.33 28.40
CA ASN A 87 -6.01 -0.58 29.49
C ASN A 87 -5.07 -0.35 30.68
N LYS A 88 -3.77 -0.13 30.42
CA LYS A 88 -2.78 0.16 31.47
C LYS A 88 -3.03 1.51 32.13
N LEU A 89 -3.35 2.53 31.34
CA LEU A 89 -3.68 3.85 31.87
C LEU A 89 -4.95 3.80 32.73
N SER A 90 -5.98 3.11 32.27
CA SER A 90 -7.25 2.93 33.00
C SER A 90 -7.04 2.14 34.29
N ALA A 91 -6.22 1.08 34.26
CA ALA A 91 -5.86 0.31 35.45
C ALA A 91 -5.07 1.16 36.47
N ALA A 92 -4.16 2.01 35.99
CA ALA A 92 -3.42 2.94 36.84
C ALA A 92 -4.33 4.05 37.41
N GLU A 93 -5.33 4.50 36.67
CA GLU A 93 -6.34 5.46 37.16
C GLU A 93 -7.26 4.86 38.23
N ALA A 94 -7.65 3.60 38.07
CA ALA A 94 -8.51 2.92 39.03
C ALA A 94 -7.84 2.66 40.38
N ASN A 95 -6.50 2.55 40.40
CA ASN A 95 -5.79 2.26 41.63
C ASN A 95 -4.34 2.82 41.60
N PRO A 96 -4.07 3.98 42.25
CA PRO A 96 -2.73 4.62 42.23
C PRO A 96 -1.62 3.75 42.84
N ASN A 97 -1.99 2.80 43.72
CA ASN A 97 -1.08 1.83 44.35
C ASN A 97 -0.90 0.53 43.53
N TYR A 98 -1.56 0.40 42.37
CA TYR A 98 -1.54 -0.81 41.53
C TYR A 98 -0.14 -1.19 41.05
N ILE A 99 0.75 -0.21 40.90
CA ILE A 99 2.00 -0.43 40.19
C ILE A 99 3.08 -1.06 41.07
N GLN A 100 2.97 -0.91 42.40
CA GLN A 100 3.89 -1.57 43.33
C GLN A 100 3.60 -3.07 43.51
N SER A 101 2.34 -3.49 43.34
CA SER A 101 1.94 -4.91 43.30
C SER A 101 1.96 -5.54 41.90
N SER A 102 2.04 -4.75 40.82
CA SER A 102 1.99 -5.23 39.43
C SER A 102 3.36 -5.46 38.78
N LYS A 103 4.40 -5.78 39.57
CA LYS A 103 5.75 -6.06 39.05
C LYS A 103 5.76 -7.28 38.11
N GLU A 104 4.92 -8.27 38.38
CA GLU A 104 4.73 -9.47 37.54
C GLU A 104 3.91 -9.15 36.27
N LEU A 105 2.89 -8.30 36.38
CA LEU A 105 2.08 -7.86 35.24
C LEU A 105 2.91 -6.95 34.30
N LEU A 106 3.81 -6.13 34.83
CA LEU A 106 4.77 -5.34 34.05
C LEU A 106 5.73 -6.23 33.24
N CYS A 107 6.24 -7.31 33.83
CA CYS A 107 7.18 -8.23 33.18
C CYS A 107 6.51 -9.02 32.04
N HIS A 108 5.29 -9.51 32.23
CA HIS A 108 4.55 -10.20 31.17
C HIS A 108 4.17 -9.25 30.01
N ASN A 109 3.91 -7.99 30.34
CA ASN A 109 3.59 -6.95 29.37
C ASN A 109 4.82 -6.41 28.61
N GLU A 110 5.99 -6.40 29.24
CA GLU A 110 7.26 -6.04 28.58
C GLU A 110 7.58 -7.06 27.50
N LYS A 111 7.29 -8.35 27.75
CA LYS A 111 7.42 -9.41 26.75
C LYS A 111 6.48 -9.23 25.55
N SER A 112 5.21 -8.85 25.78
CA SER A 112 4.27 -8.60 24.67
C SER A 112 4.64 -7.37 23.84
N LEU A 113 5.20 -6.33 24.47
CA LEU A 113 5.70 -5.14 23.75
C LEU A 113 7.01 -5.43 23.01
N ASP A 114 7.92 -6.22 23.59
CA ASP A 114 9.13 -6.68 22.89
C ASP A 114 8.79 -7.60 21.70
N ASP A 115 7.79 -8.47 21.85
CA ASP A 115 7.31 -9.31 20.75
C ASP A 115 6.64 -8.46 19.65
N LEU A 116 5.91 -7.41 20.00
CA LEU A 116 5.43 -6.39 19.04
C LEU A 116 6.58 -5.65 18.37
N LEU A 117 7.63 -5.30 19.10
CA LEU A 117 8.79 -4.56 18.58
C LEU A 117 9.65 -5.45 17.66
N LYS A 118 9.73 -6.75 17.95
CA LYS A 118 10.28 -7.79 17.06
C LYS A 118 9.43 -7.97 15.82
N SER A 119 8.11 -8.10 15.95
CA SER A 119 7.19 -8.13 14.80
C SER A 119 7.39 -6.87 13.95
N THR A 120 7.55 -5.72 14.57
CA THR A 120 7.80 -4.43 13.92
C THR A 120 9.17 -4.36 13.21
N SER A 121 10.20 -5.02 13.75
CA SER A 121 11.50 -5.18 13.06
C SER A 121 11.38 -6.09 11.84
N THR A 122 10.57 -7.15 11.94
CA THR A 122 10.21 -8.01 10.81
C THR A 122 9.47 -7.22 9.73
N ILE A 123 8.55 -6.33 10.12
CA ILE A 123 7.86 -5.39 9.21
C ILE A 123 8.85 -4.46 8.52
N LYS A 124 9.86 -3.93 9.22
CA LYS A 124 10.93 -3.12 8.59
C LYS A 124 11.71 -3.92 7.55
N MET A 125 12.02 -5.18 7.86
CA MET A 125 12.72 -6.07 6.94
C MET A 125 11.86 -6.39 5.71
N GLN A 126 10.56 -6.61 5.93
CA GLN A 126 9.58 -6.82 4.85
C GLN A 126 9.40 -5.56 4.00
N ALA A 127 9.36 -4.35 4.58
CA ALA A 127 9.30 -3.09 3.84
C ALA A 127 10.55 -2.85 2.98
N SER A 128 11.72 -3.27 3.47
CA SER A 128 12.95 -3.26 2.67
C SER A 128 12.89 -4.27 1.52
N GLY A 129 12.36 -5.47 1.76
CA GLY A 129 12.12 -6.48 0.72
C GLY A 129 11.14 -5.98 -0.34
N MET A 130 10.06 -5.32 0.08
CA MET A 130 9.07 -4.70 -0.80
C MET A 130 9.65 -3.58 -1.65
N THR A 131 10.60 -2.80 -1.12
CA THR A 131 11.29 -1.77 -1.91
C THR A 131 12.07 -2.39 -3.07
N ASN A 132 12.70 -3.54 -2.83
CA ASN A 132 13.42 -4.28 -3.87
C ASN A 132 12.47 -4.93 -4.88
N GLU A 133 11.35 -5.48 -4.40
CA GLU A 133 10.33 -6.09 -5.25
C GLU A 133 9.61 -5.06 -6.14
N LEU A 134 9.28 -3.88 -5.60
CA LEU A 134 8.79 -2.73 -6.37
C LEU A 134 9.80 -2.26 -7.41
N LYS A 135 11.08 -2.22 -7.05
CA LYS A 135 12.15 -1.86 -8.00
C LYS A 135 12.24 -2.89 -9.13
N SER A 136 12.10 -4.18 -8.80
CA SER A 136 12.04 -5.27 -9.78
C SER A 136 10.81 -5.16 -10.68
N HIS A 137 9.63 -4.89 -10.12
CA HIS A 137 8.40 -4.70 -10.89
C HIS A 137 8.48 -3.47 -11.80
N ASN A 138 9.15 -2.40 -11.36
CA ASN A 138 9.38 -1.23 -12.19
C ASN A 138 10.29 -1.54 -13.39
N THR A 139 11.33 -2.36 -13.19
CA THR A 139 12.16 -2.84 -14.30
C THR A 139 11.37 -3.70 -15.29
N ILE A 140 10.49 -4.59 -14.80
CA ILE A 140 9.63 -5.41 -15.66
C ILE A 140 8.63 -4.55 -16.44
N LEU A 141 8.07 -3.51 -15.81
CA LEU A 141 7.18 -2.55 -16.47
C LEU A 141 7.88 -1.79 -17.59
N GLU A 142 9.12 -1.34 -17.37
CA GLU A 142 9.95 -0.70 -18.40
C GLU A 142 10.22 -1.64 -19.58
N GLU A 143 10.45 -2.93 -19.31
CA GLU A 143 10.66 -3.97 -20.34
C GLU A 143 9.37 -4.25 -21.13
N ILE A 144 8.22 -4.36 -20.46
CA ILE A 144 6.91 -4.51 -21.11
C ILE A 144 6.58 -3.27 -21.95
N GLU A 145 6.87 -2.06 -21.45
CA GLU A 145 6.62 -0.82 -22.19
C GLU A 145 7.46 -0.76 -23.47
N ALA A 146 8.72 -1.22 -23.41
CA ALA A 146 9.58 -1.36 -24.58
C ALA A 146 9.02 -2.39 -25.59
N GLU A 147 8.63 -3.58 -25.14
CA GLU A 147 8.03 -4.62 -26.00
C GLU A 147 6.70 -4.18 -26.61
N VAL A 148 5.85 -3.51 -25.83
CA VAL A 148 4.56 -2.97 -26.32
C VAL A 148 4.81 -1.87 -27.35
N GLY A 149 5.81 -1.01 -27.14
CA GLY A 149 6.22 0.01 -28.11
C GLY A 149 6.69 -0.59 -29.43
N GLU A 150 7.51 -1.65 -29.38
CA GLU A 150 7.98 -2.37 -30.57
C GLU A 150 6.83 -3.06 -31.31
N ASN A 151 5.94 -3.74 -30.56
CA ASN A 151 4.76 -4.39 -31.12
C ASN A 151 3.77 -3.39 -31.76
N LEU A 152 3.57 -2.22 -31.15
CA LEU A 152 2.79 -1.12 -31.74
C LEU A 152 3.41 -0.64 -33.05
N GLY A 153 4.73 -0.52 -33.12
CA GLY A 153 5.45 -0.15 -34.34
C GLY A 153 5.29 -1.20 -35.45
N LEU A 154 5.41 -2.49 -35.12
CA LEU A 154 5.18 -3.59 -36.06
C LEU A 154 3.73 -3.63 -36.54
N PHE A 155 2.76 -3.38 -35.63
CA PHE A 155 1.34 -3.37 -35.94
C PHE A 155 0.96 -2.19 -36.86
N ASP A 156 1.47 -0.97 -36.60
CA ASP A 156 1.24 0.20 -37.46
C ASP A 156 1.82 -0.02 -38.87
N ASN A 157 3.01 -0.62 -38.96
CA ASN A 157 3.61 -1.01 -40.23
C ASN A 157 2.80 -2.08 -40.96
N GLY A 158 2.24 -3.05 -40.22
CA GLY A 158 1.32 -4.06 -40.74
C GLY A 158 0.03 -3.45 -41.29
N LEU A 159 -0.60 -2.55 -40.53
CA LEU A 159 -1.80 -1.81 -40.95
C LEU A 159 -1.55 -0.96 -42.19
N LYS A 160 -0.41 -0.25 -42.27
CA LYS A 160 -0.01 0.51 -43.46
C LYS A 160 0.13 -0.39 -44.69
N ARG A 161 0.80 -1.54 -44.54
CA ARG A 161 0.92 -2.53 -45.63
C ARG A 161 -0.43 -3.10 -46.04
N LEU A 162 -1.29 -3.42 -45.08
CA LEU A 162 -2.62 -3.95 -45.36
C LEU A 162 -3.48 -2.91 -46.10
N SER A 163 -3.43 -1.64 -45.66
CA SER A 163 -4.12 -0.53 -46.32
C SER A 163 -3.66 -0.34 -47.76
N VAL A 164 -2.35 -0.39 -48.02
CA VAL A 164 -1.80 -0.35 -49.38
C VAL A 164 -2.35 -1.54 -50.20
N MET A 165 -2.30 -2.75 -49.65
CA MET A 165 -2.73 -3.96 -50.36
C MET A 165 -4.25 -3.98 -50.64
N THR A 166 -5.07 -3.50 -49.71
CA THR A 166 -6.53 -3.33 -49.88
C THR A 166 -6.83 -2.36 -51.02
N ASN A 167 -6.13 -1.22 -51.08
CA ASN A 167 -6.35 -0.24 -52.15
C ASN A 167 -6.01 -0.82 -53.54
N TYR A 168 -4.92 -1.60 -53.66
CA TYR A 168 -4.56 -2.24 -54.93
C TYR A 168 -5.53 -3.37 -55.34
N THR A 169 -6.04 -4.14 -54.38
CA THR A 169 -6.89 -5.30 -54.64
C THR A 169 -8.32 -4.88 -55.03
N SER A 170 -8.85 -3.84 -54.38
CA SER A 170 -10.18 -3.28 -54.70
C SER A 170 -10.21 -2.76 -56.14
N ASP A 171 -9.26 -1.92 -56.53
CA ASP A 171 -9.30 -1.25 -57.82
C ASP A 171 -9.03 -2.21 -59.00
N SER A 172 -8.12 -3.17 -58.82
CA SER A 172 -7.79 -4.13 -59.88
C SER A 172 -8.89 -5.17 -60.09
N CYS A 173 -9.48 -5.70 -59.01
CA CYS A 173 -10.55 -6.70 -59.10
C CYS A 173 -11.84 -6.09 -59.66
N LEU A 174 -12.15 -4.85 -59.23
CA LEU A 174 -13.31 -4.11 -59.73
C LEU A 174 -13.15 -3.78 -61.22
N MET A 175 -11.95 -3.35 -61.64
CA MET A 175 -11.66 -3.12 -63.07
C MET A 175 -11.81 -4.39 -63.93
N VAL A 176 -11.26 -5.52 -63.48
CA VAL A 176 -11.39 -6.79 -64.21
C VAL A 176 -12.86 -7.20 -64.33
N THR A 177 -13.64 -7.04 -63.25
CA THR A 177 -15.08 -7.34 -63.25
C THR A 177 -15.85 -6.46 -64.23
N ILE A 178 -15.56 -5.15 -64.27
CA ILE A 178 -16.17 -4.22 -65.24
C ILE A 178 -15.82 -4.60 -66.68
N CYS A 179 -14.55 -4.93 -66.97
CA CYS A 179 -14.11 -5.32 -68.30
C CYS A 179 -14.82 -6.59 -68.81
N VAL A 180 -14.97 -7.60 -67.95
CA VAL A 180 -15.68 -8.84 -68.30
C VAL A 180 -17.16 -8.57 -68.57
N LEU A 181 -17.82 -7.76 -67.72
CA LEU A 181 -19.22 -7.35 -67.93
C LEU A 181 -19.41 -6.63 -69.27
N PHE A 182 -18.48 -5.73 -69.62
CA PHE A 182 -18.52 -5.02 -70.89
C PHE A 182 -18.42 -5.98 -72.09
N PHE A 183 -17.49 -6.95 -72.03
CA PHE A 183 -17.33 -7.97 -73.06
C PHE A 183 -18.60 -8.82 -73.25
N VAL A 184 -19.22 -9.27 -72.15
CA VAL A 184 -20.47 -10.04 -72.19
C VAL A 184 -21.60 -9.21 -72.81
N LEU A 185 -21.71 -7.93 -72.46
CA LEU A 185 -22.75 -7.04 -72.96
C LEU A 185 -22.60 -6.79 -74.47
N VAL A 186 -21.37 -6.57 -74.95
CA VAL A 186 -21.07 -6.46 -76.38
C VAL A 186 -21.42 -7.75 -77.12
N MET A 187 -21.09 -8.91 -76.54
CA MET A 187 -21.36 -10.20 -77.17
C MET A 187 -22.88 -10.48 -77.31
N VAL A 188 -23.67 -10.08 -76.30
CA VAL A 188 -25.14 -10.21 -76.34
C VAL A 188 -25.79 -9.24 -77.32
N MET A 189 -25.22 -8.06 -77.56
CA MET A 189 -25.75 -7.09 -78.54
C MET A 189 -25.44 -7.47 -79.99
N LEU A 190 -24.36 -8.21 -80.23
CA LEU A 190 -23.90 -8.62 -81.56
C LEU A 190 -24.39 -10.01 -81.99
N GLY A 191 -24.87 -10.83 -81.04
CA GLY A 191 -25.48 -12.15 -81.29
C GLY A 191 -27.00 -12.06 -81.33
#